data_AF-A0A182M3K8-F1
#
_entry.id   AF-A0A182M3K8-F1
#
_cell.length_a   1.000
_cell.length_b   1.000
_cell.length_c   1.000
_cell.angle_alpha   90.00
_cell.angle_beta   90.00
_cell.angle_gamma   90.00
#
_symmetry.space_group_name_H-M   'P 1'
#
loop_
_entity.id
_entity.type
_entity.pdbx_description
1 polymer ?
#
loop_
_entity_poly.entity_id
_entity_poly.type
_entity_poly.pdbx_seq_one_letter_code
_entity_poly.pdbx_strand_id
1 'polypeptide(L)'
;MVYGKGNWLAIGTLLLVCSLHELAEGRCATGPSLEVGRKLRASRARVAAKPGGTASSSTTSNEKLPKPFELGYGVYREGDIMEKTQRQRNGVALSAFPNARWPNAVVPYVISGTFTDAQRSVIQSGMAQIAAATCVRFVARTTQTIYLTIGNGESGCWSYVGRSTRNTENQVNLQSPECVDIGTVVHELMHALGFYHEFTRPDRDEFVSIDRTALAAEYQTDSFFQDNYAKMAANEVVLYGRPYDYGSVMHYSKYAAAASRTRPVMNNLKPWTGDFGNDNGLSAADTIDINYMYCNSTTTSTAQPAAATTTTTTTRPVTTTTTTTTTRPVTTTTTTTTRPVTTTTTTTTPLATTTTRAATTTTTRATTTTTYSSE
;
A
#
# COMPACT_ATOMS: atom_id res chain seq x y z
N MET A 1 -9.95 -76.96 -16.53
CA MET A 1 -10.48 -75.65 -16.93
C MET A 1 -9.39 -74.62 -16.69
N VAL A 2 -8.92 -74.02 -17.79
CA VAL A 2 -7.94 -72.92 -17.84
C VAL A 2 -8.74 -71.65 -18.13
N TYR A 3 -8.45 -70.54 -17.44
CA TYR A 3 -8.65 -69.11 -17.80
C TYR A 3 -8.53 -68.31 -16.49
N GLY A 4 -7.83 -67.19 -16.35
CA GLY A 4 -7.01 -66.37 -17.23
C GLY A 4 -6.43 -65.22 -16.37
N LYS A 5 -5.17 -64.85 -16.60
CA LYS A 5 -4.46 -63.73 -15.96
C LYS A 5 -4.83 -62.40 -16.62
N GLY A 6 -4.78 -61.29 -15.87
CA GLY A 6 -4.77 -59.94 -16.44
C GLY A 6 -4.59 -58.84 -15.38
N ASN A 7 -3.39 -58.27 -15.34
CA ASN A 7 -2.89 -57.22 -14.44
C ASN A 7 -3.75 -55.95 -14.36
N TRP A 8 -3.93 -55.43 -13.15
CA TRP A 8 -4.15 -54.00 -12.90
C TRP A 8 -2.90 -53.43 -12.22
N LEU A 9 -2.03 -52.80 -13.01
CA LEU A 9 -0.86 -52.05 -12.54
C LEU A 9 -0.95 -50.61 -13.04
N ALA A 10 -0.56 -49.68 -12.17
CA ALA A 10 -0.16 -48.30 -12.44
C ALA A 10 -1.26 -47.25 -12.69
N ILE A 11 -1.86 -46.78 -11.59
CA ILE A 11 -2.25 -45.37 -11.46
C ILE A 11 -0.96 -44.60 -11.16
N GLY A 12 -0.51 -43.73 -12.07
CA GLY A 12 0.57 -42.80 -11.79
C GLY A 12 1.35 -42.33 -13.00
N THR A 13 0.78 -41.42 -13.81
CA THR A 13 1.48 -40.29 -14.44
C THR A 13 0.48 -39.45 -15.24
N LEU A 14 0.01 -38.35 -14.64
CA LEU A 14 -0.66 -37.27 -15.39
C LEU A 14 -0.14 -35.92 -14.91
N LEU A 15 1.16 -35.72 -15.03
CA LEU A 15 1.78 -34.40 -15.02
C LEU A 15 2.93 -34.45 -16.02
N LEU A 16 3.02 -33.39 -16.83
CA LEU A 16 4.11 -33.03 -17.75
C LEU A 16 3.85 -33.28 -19.24
N VAL A 17 3.00 -32.46 -19.87
CA VAL A 17 3.28 -31.96 -21.22
C VAL A 17 2.71 -30.54 -21.36
N CYS A 18 3.55 -29.53 -21.13
CA CYS A 18 3.39 -28.22 -21.77
C CYS A 18 4.63 -28.08 -22.66
N SER A 19 4.50 -28.44 -23.93
CA SER A 19 5.61 -28.50 -24.87
C SER A 19 6.13 -27.09 -25.17
N LEU A 20 7.46 -26.96 -25.21
CA LEU A 20 8.23 -25.73 -25.43
C LEU A 20 7.94 -24.96 -26.74
N HIS A 21 7.01 -25.43 -27.58
CA HIS A 21 6.64 -24.80 -28.85
C HIS A 21 5.40 -23.88 -28.78
N GLU A 22 4.60 -23.94 -27.72
CA GLU A 22 3.37 -23.13 -27.60
C GLU A 22 3.50 -21.88 -26.70
N LEU A 23 4.71 -21.59 -26.21
CA LEU A 23 5.00 -20.33 -25.51
C LEU A 23 4.85 -19.09 -26.42
N ALA A 24 4.77 -19.28 -27.75
CA ALA A 24 4.59 -18.21 -28.71
C ALA A 24 3.12 -17.74 -28.87
N GLU A 25 2.13 -18.54 -28.46
CA GLU A 25 0.70 -18.23 -28.72
C GLU A 25 -0.17 -18.09 -27.46
N GLY A 26 0.40 -18.18 -26.26
CA GLY A 26 -0.29 -17.80 -25.02
C GLY A 26 -1.51 -18.65 -24.65
N ARG A 27 -1.69 -19.83 -25.24
CA ARG A 27 -2.82 -20.74 -24.96
C ARG A 27 -2.43 -21.83 -23.95
N CYS A 28 -2.06 -21.43 -22.73
CA CYS A 28 -2.00 -22.33 -21.57
C CYS A 28 -2.09 -21.57 -20.22
N ALA A 29 -2.96 -20.56 -20.12
CA ALA A 29 -3.16 -19.80 -18.88
C ALA A 29 -4.62 -19.89 -18.43
N THR A 30 -4.99 -20.97 -17.76
CA THR A 30 -6.39 -21.24 -17.33
C THR A 30 -6.60 -21.21 -15.82
N GLY A 31 -5.75 -20.47 -15.09
CA GLY A 31 -6.00 -20.10 -13.70
C GLY A 31 -6.49 -18.64 -13.61
N PRO A 32 -7.58 -18.33 -12.86
CA PRO A 32 -8.08 -16.96 -12.68
C PRO A 32 -6.97 -15.96 -12.29
N SER A 33 -6.09 -16.34 -11.35
CA SER A 33 -4.93 -15.53 -10.91
C SER A 33 -4.01 -15.13 -12.08
N LEU A 34 -3.66 -16.04 -13.00
CA LEU A 34 -2.72 -15.77 -14.10
C LEU A 34 -3.26 -14.74 -15.11
N GLU A 35 -4.58 -14.70 -15.31
CA GLU A 35 -5.23 -13.72 -16.18
C GLU A 35 -5.05 -12.29 -15.65
N VAL A 36 -5.14 -12.10 -14.32
CA VAL A 36 -4.85 -10.79 -13.69
C VAL A 36 -3.43 -10.35 -14.00
N GLY A 37 -2.47 -11.27 -13.85
CA GLY A 37 -1.07 -10.98 -14.16
C GLY A 37 -0.85 -10.60 -15.63
N ARG A 38 -1.58 -11.25 -16.56
CA ARG A 38 -1.55 -10.90 -17.98
C ARG A 38 -2.10 -9.50 -18.24
N LYS A 39 -3.25 -9.15 -17.64
CA LYS A 39 -3.87 -7.82 -17.75
C LYS A 39 -2.92 -6.73 -17.23
N LEU A 40 -2.29 -6.95 -16.09
CA LEU A 40 -1.31 -6.04 -15.49
C LEU A 40 -0.12 -5.80 -16.42
N ARG A 41 0.54 -6.86 -16.91
CA ARG A 41 1.68 -6.74 -17.84
C ARG A 41 1.28 -6.01 -19.13
N ALA A 42 0.09 -6.30 -19.67
CA ALA A 42 -0.43 -5.61 -20.85
C ALA A 42 -0.70 -4.11 -20.59
N SER A 43 -1.22 -3.76 -19.41
CA SER A 43 -1.42 -2.37 -19.01
C SER A 43 -0.08 -1.62 -18.94
N ARG A 44 0.93 -2.21 -18.30
CA ARG A 44 2.27 -1.62 -18.21
C ARG A 44 2.96 -1.48 -19.56
N ALA A 45 2.84 -2.47 -20.45
CA ALA A 45 3.41 -2.38 -21.80
C ALA A 45 2.83 -1.19 -22.60
N ARG A 46 1.55 -0.86 -22.40
CA ARG A 46 0.92 0.34 -23.00
C ARG A 46 1.53 1.65 -22.49
N VAL A 47 1.98 1.73 -21.23
CA VAL A 47 2.75 2.89 -20.74
C VAL A 47 4.09 2.98 -21.45
N ALA A 48 4.83 1.87 -21.49
CA ALA A 48 6.20 1.84 -21.99
C ALA A 48 6.29 2.16 -23.49
N ALA A 49 5.23 1.86 -24.27
CA ALA A 49 5.17 2.15 -25.69
C ALA A 49 4.87 3.63 -26.03
N LYS A 50 4.48 4.48 -25.05
CA LYS A 50 4.23 5.90 -25.31
C LYS A 50 5.56 6.70 -25.34
N PRO A 51 5.81 7.52 -26.38
CA PRO A 51 6.99 8.40 -26.42
C PRO A 51 6.97 9.36 -25.22
N GLY A 52 8.03 9.34 -24.40
CA GLY A 52 8.19 10.26 -23.25
C GLY A 52 8.06 9.62 -21.86
N GLY A 53 7.78 8.32 -21.73
CA GLY A 53 8.13 7.45 -20.58
C GLY A 53 7.71 7.89 -19.17
N THR A 54 6.91 8.94 -19.02
CA THR A 54 6.44 9.44 -17.74
C THR A 54 4.96 9.19 -17.64
N ALA A 55 4.54 8.55 -16.55
CA ALA A 55 3.15 8.49 -16.11
C ALA A 55 2.70 9.90 -15.68
N SER A 56 2.67 10.83 -16.63
CA SER A 56 2.30 12.23 -16.38
C SER A 56 0.77 12.31 -16.31
N SER A 57 0.31 12.79 -15.16
CA SER A 57 -1.08 12.98 -14.72
C SER A 57 -1.91 13.98 -15.55
N SER A 58 -1.49 14.31 -16.78
CA SER A 58 -2.17 15.27 -17.65
C SER A 58 -2.59 14.71 -19.00
N THR A 59 -2.74 13.39 -19.12
CA THR A 59 -3.40 12.84 -20.31
C THR A 59 -4.90 13.09 -20.21
N THR A 60 -5.50 13.56 -21.30
CA THR A 60 -6.95 13.68 -21.48
C THR A 60 -7.66 12.42 -20.94
N SER A 61 -8.86 12.56 -20.35
CA SER A 61 -9.58 11.48 -19.64
C SER A 61 -9.66 10.13 -20.40
N ASN A 62 -9.56 10.17 -21.72
CA ASN A 62 -9.58 9.00 -22.61
C ASN A 62 -8.30 8.15 -22.60
N GLU A 63 -7.19 8.61 -21.99
CA GLU A 63 -5.89 7.93 -22.07
C GLU A 63 -5.29 7.47 -20.72
N LYS A 64 -5.92 7.82 -19.58
CA LYS A 64 -5.48 7.32 -18.26
C LYS A 64 -5.63 5.80 -18.23
N LEU A 65 -4.60 5.07 -17.78
CA LEU A 65 -4.70 3.62 -17.66
C LEU A 65 -5.54 3.23 -16.43
N PRO A 66 -6.16 2.03 -16.44
CA PRO A 66 -6.77 1.47 -15.24
C PRO A 66 -5.75 1.40 -14.12
N LYS A 67 -6.22 1.61 -12.89
CA LYS A 67 -5.36 1.41 -11.72
C LYS A 67 -5.01 -0.08 -11.60
N PRO A 68 -3.81 -0.45 -11.14
CA PRO A 68 -3.40 -1.85 -11.09
C PRO A 68 -4.37 -2.78 -10.35
N PHE A 69 -4.89 -2.33 -9.20
CA PHE A 69 -5.86 -3.07 -8.39
C PHE A 69 -7.24 -3.24 -9.06
N GLU A 70 -7.63 -2.38 -10.02
CA GLU A 70 -8.88 -2.53 -10.78
C GLU A 70 -8.82 -3.68 -11.82
N LEU A 71 -7.66 -4.32 -12.01
CA LEU A 71 -7.48 -5.35 -13.05
C LEU A 71 -7.74 -6.78 -12.55
N GLY A 72 -8.03 -6.99 -11.27
CA GLY A 72 -8.32 -8.30 -10.69
C GLY A 72 -9.79 -8.75 -10.74
N TYR A 73 -10.64 -8.00 -11.46
CA TYR A 73 -12.03 -8.36 -11.68
C TYR A 73 -12.23 -9.76 -12.27
N GLY A 74 -13.13 -10.52 -11.65
CA GLY A 74 -13.42 -11.93 -11.97
C GLY A 74 -12.57 -12.93 -11.18
N VAL A 75 -11.71 -12.44 -10.28
CA VAL A 75 -10.81 -13.26 -9.45
C VAL A 75 -10.90 -12.86 -7.99
N TYR A 76 -10.75 -11.56 -7.72
CA TYR A 76 -10.85 -11.01 -6.38
C TYR A 76 -12.17 -10.27 -6.21
N ARG A 77 -12.69 -10.26 -4.98
CA ARG A 77 -13.90 -9.51 -4.63
C ARG A 77 -13.62 -8.02 -4.81
N GLU A 78 -14.55 -7.27 -5.36
CA GLU A 78 -14.36 -5.85 -5.70
C GLU A 78 -13.11 -5.57 -6.56
N GLY A 79 -12.47 -6.57 -7.18
CA GLY A 79 -11.28 -6.42 -8.00
C GLY A 79 -9.95 -6.73 -7.31
N ASP A 80 -9.83 -6.60 -5.99
CA ASP A 80 -8.56 -6.72 -5.24
C ASP A 80 -8.72 -7.16 -3.76
N ILE A 81 -9.92 -7.53 -3.31
CA ILE A 81 -10.14 -8.00 -1.95
C ILE A 81 -10.11 -9.54 -1.92
N MET A 82 -9.19 -10.08 -1.12
CA MET A 82 -9.19 -11.50 -0.75
C MET A 82 -10.14 -11.76 0.44
N GLU A 83 -10.99 -12.77 0.29
CA GLU A 83 -11.95 -13.14 1.32
C GLU A 83 -11.37 -14.13 2.34
N LYS A 84 -11.66 -13.89 3.62
CA LYS A 84 -11.28 -14.79 4.72
C LYS A 84 -12.17 -16.04 4.71
N THR A 85 -11.59 -17.20 4.96
CA THR A 85 -12.35 -18.46 5.05
C THR A 85 -13.30 -18.42 6.25
N GLN A 86 -14.59 -18.67 6.01
CA GLN A 86 -15.68 -18.56 6.98
C GLN A 86 -15.90 -17.12 7.51
N ARG A 87 -16.48 -16.24 6.68
CA ARG A 87 -17.28 -15.09 7.11
C ARG A 87 -18.08 -14.52 5.93
N GLN A 88 -19.39 -14.40 6.11
CA GLN A 88 -20.19 -13.44 5.36
C GLN A 88 -19.86 -12.04 5.92
N ARG A 89 -19.24 -11.21 5.08
CA ARG A 89 -19.31 -9.72 4.95
C ARG A 89 -19.01 -8.83 6.18
N ASN A 90 -18.71 -7.53 6.00
CA ASN A 90 -17.36 -6.95 5.85
C ASN A 90 -17.25 -5.55 6.51
N GLY A 91 -16.16 -5.23 7.22
CA GLY A 91 -15.95 -3.91 7.87
C GLY A 91 -15.88 -4.09 9.38
N VAL A 92 -14.73 -3.80 9.97
CA VAL A 92 -14.52 -4.14 11.39
C VAL A 92 -15.06 -3.02 12.27
N ALA A 93 -16.38 -2.92 12.30
CA ALA A 93 -17.01 -2.51 13.54
C ALA A 93 -16.55 -3.51 14.61
N LEU A 94 -15.96 -3.04 15.71
CA LEU A 94 -15.56 -3.96 16.81
C LEU A 94 -16.77 -4.73 17.35
N SER A 95 -17.98 -4.17 17.21
CA SER A 95 -19.25 -4.83 17.50
C SER A 95 -19.52 -6.05 16.61
N ALA A 96 -19.11 -6.02 15.34
CA ALA A 96 -19.25 -7.15 14.42
C ALA A 96 -18.02 -8.09 14.48
N PHE A 97 -16.81 -7.54 14.58
CA PHE A 97 -15.55 -8.30 14.50
C PHE A 97 -14.47 -7.78 15.47
N PRO A 98 -14.55 -8.06 16.77
CA PRO A 98 -13.71 -7.42 17.79
C PRO A 98 -12.18 -7.57 17.60
N ASN A 99 -11.73 -8.54 16.79
CA ASN A 99 -10.32 -8.85 16.59
C ASN A 99 -9.73 -8.38 15.25
N ALA A 100 -10.51 -7.68 14.43
CA ALA A 100 -10.11 -7.42 13.05
C ALA A 100 -9.51 -6.01 12.82
N ARG A 101 -9.29 -5.26 13.91
CA ARG A 101 -8.33 -4.14 13.96
C ARG A 101 -6.99 -4.62 14.48
N TRP A 102 -5.91 -3.96 14.07
CA TRP A 102 -4.58 -4.18 14.64
C TRP A 102 -4.48 -3.60 16.06
N PRO A 103 -4.12 -4.40 17.08
CA PRO A 103 -4.01 -3.91 18.44
C PRO A 103 -3.04 -2.72 18.57
N ASN A 104 -3.42 -1.71 19.35
CA ASN A 104 -2.61 -0.51 19.62
C ASN A 104 -2.19 0.27 18.36
N ALA A 105 -2.90 0.09 17.25
CA ALA A 105 -2.51 0.63 15.94
C ALA A 105 -1.11 0.17 15.48
N VAL A 106 -0.61 -0.94 16.01
CA VAL A 106 0.69 -1.51 15.63
C VAL A 106 0.49 -2.67 14.66
N VAL A 107 1.11 -2.57 13.48
CA VAL A 107 1.08 -3.60 12.44
C VAL A 107 2.48 -4.22 12.33
N PRO A 108 2.75 -5.35 12.99
CA PRO A 108 3.97 -6.11 12.74
C PRO A 108 3.97 -6.60 11.29
N TYR A 109 5.06 -6.45 10.55
CA TYR A 109 5.13 -6.86 9.15
C TYR A 109 6.40 -7.63 8.78
N VAL A 110 6.29 -8.41 7.70
CA VAL A 110 7.41 -9.06 7.01
C VAL A 110 7.26 -8.77 5.51
N ILE A 111 8.33 -8.32 4.85
CA ILE A 111 8.39 -8.24 3.39
C ILE A 111 9.02 -9.54 2.89
N SER A 112 8.19 -10.54 2.57
CA SER A 112 8.61 -11.88 2.13
C SER A 112 8.87 -11.96 0.63
N GLY A 113 8.30 -11.03 -0.15
CA GLY A 113 8.46 -11.00 -1.60
C GLY A 113 9.89 -10.66 -2.07
N THR A 114 10.22 -11.11 -3.27
CA THR A 114 11.45 -10.74 -3.99
C THR A 114 11.28 -9.39 -4.68
N PHE A 115 11.41 -8.34 -3.90
CA PHE A 115 11.41 -6.95 -4.36
C PHE A 115 12.84 -6.42 -4.50
N THR A 116 13.06 -5.61 -5.54
CA THR A 116 14.29 -4.78 -5.67
C THR A 116 14.36 -3.74 -4.55
N ASP A 117 15.55 -3.18 -4.28
CA ASP A 117 15.71 -2.15 -3.25
C ASP A 117 14.85 -0.90 -3.51
N ALA A 118 14.73 -0.50 -4.78
CA ALA A 118 13.84 0.59 -5.18
C ALA A 118 12.37 0.29 -4.85
N GLN A 119 11.92 -0.93 -5.11
CA GLN A 119 10.55 -1.38 -4.79
C GLN A 119 10.32 -1.47 -3.28
N ARG A 120 11.30 -1.98 -2.52
CA ARG A 120 11.24 -1.98 -1.05
C ARG A 120 11.13 -0.56 -0.50
N SER A 121 11.86 0.40 -1.09
CA SER A 121 11.78 1.81 -0.74
C SER A 121 10.37 2.39 -0.97
N VAL A 122 9.72 2.07 -2.09
CA VAL A 122 8.32 2.48 -2.34
C VAL A 122 7.36 1.89 -1.31
N ILE A 123 7.48 0.59 -1.00
CA ILE A 123 6.67 -0.09 0.01
C ILE A 123 6.84 0.57 1.38
N GLN A 124 8.10 0.84 1.76
CA GLN A 124 8.44 1.55 3.01
C GLN A 124 7.92 2.98 3.01
N SER A 125 7.95 3.69 1.88
CA SER A 125 7.38 5.03 1.75
C SER A 125 5.86 5.03 1.94
N GLY A 126 5.14 4.03 1.45
CA GLY A 126 3.70 3.90 1.70
C GLY A 126 3.38 3.69 3.19
N MET A 127 4.13 2.80 3.85
CA MET A 127 4.03 2.62 5.31
C MET A 127 4.35 3.92 6.08
N ALA A 128 5.39 4.65 5.64
CA ALA A 128 5.79 5.91 6.25
C ALA A 128 4.76 7.02 6.06
N GLN A 129 4.11 7.10 4.88
CA GLN A 129 3.06 8.09 4.60
C GLN A 129 1.88 7.92 5.56
N ILE A 130 1.41 6.68 5.75
CA ILE A 130 0.34 6.38 6.72
C ILE A 130 0.78 6.72 8.14
N ALA A 131 2.01 6.34 8.53
CA ALA A 131 2.53 6.59 9.88
C ALA A 131 2.74 8.09 10.17
N ALA A 132 3.04 8.89 9.16
CA ALA A 132 3.23 10.34 9.30
C ALA A 132 1.90 11.09 9.55
N ALA A 133 0.80 10.62 8.98
CA ALA A 133 -0.51 11.26 9.07
C ALA A 133 -1.40 10.70 10.20
N THR A 134 -1.00 9.57 10.80
CA THR A 134 -1.84 8.82 11.76
C THR A 134 -1.04 8.28 12.94
N CYS A 135 -1.72 7.64 13.90
CA CYS A 135 -1.06 6.89 14.98
C CYS A 135 -0.65 5.46 14.60
N VAL A 136 -0.98 4.98 13.39
CA VAL A 136 -0.64 3.61 12.96
C VAL A 136 0.87 3.48 12.81
N ARG A 137 1.44 2.39 13.32
CA ARG A 137 2.88 2.09 13.24
C ARG A 137 3.12 0.72 12.63
N PHE A 138 3.76 0.70 11.47
CA PHE A 138 4.30 -0.52 10.88
C PHE A 138 5.64 -0.82 11.53
N VAL A 139 5.78 -2.01 12.12
CA VAL A 139 7.01 -2.43 12.81
C VAL A 139 7.53 -3.71 12.21
N ALA A 140 8.84 -3.79 11.96
CA ALA A 140 9.46 -5.02 11.50
C ALA A 140 9.18 -6.12 12.54
N ARG A 141 8.60 -7.24 12.08
CA ARG A 141 8.24 -8.34 12.96
C ARG A 141 9.49 -8.93 13.61
N THR A 142 9.39 -9.21 14.91
CA THR A 142 10.37 -9.99 15.67
C THR A 142 9.72 -11.29 16.15
N THR A 143 8.99 -11.25 17.27
CA THR A 143 8.38 -12.42 17.91
C THR A 143 6.87 -12.48 17.77
N GLN A 144 6.24 -11.45 17.18
CA GLN A 144 4.78 -11.38 17.09
C GLN A 144 4.24 -12.57 16.30
N THR A 145 3.23 -13.24 16.85
CA THR A 145 2.60 -14.42 16.23
C THR A 145 1.71 -14.05 15.07
N ILE A 146 1.04 -12.89 15.15
CA ILE A 146 0.17 -12.33 14.12
C ILE A 146 0.84 -11.12 13.50
N TYR A 147 0.97 -11.11 12.18
CA TYR A 147 1.68 -10.09 11.42
C TYR A 147 1.18 -10.03 9.97
N LEU A 148 1.44 -8.91 9.31
CA LEU A 148 1.15 -8.68 7.90
C LEU A 148 2.31 -9.22 7.05
N THR A 149 2.00 -10.05 6.06
CA THR A 149 2.97 -10.48 5.06
C THR A 149 2.80 -9.67 3.79
N ILE A 150 3.87 -9.02 3.33
CA ILE A 150 3.89 -8.27 2.06
C ILE A 150 4.71 -9.08 1.05
N GLY A 151 4.02 -9.63 0.06
CA GLY A 151 4.57 -10.54 -0.95
C GLY A 151 4.31 -10.08 -2.38
N ASN A 152 4.92 -10.78 -3.33
CA ASN A 152 4.72 -10.60 -4.77
C ASN A 152 4.73 -11.94 -5.53
N GLY A 153 4.44 -13.04 -4.81
CA GLY A 153 4.47 -14.38 -5.37
C GLY A 153 3.22 -14.74 -6.18
N GLU A 154 2.12 -14.02 -5.94
CA GLU A 154 0.86 -14.22 -6.62
C GLU A 154 0.63 -13.14 -7.68
N SER A 155 -0.31 -13.39 -8.60
CA SER A 155 -0.73 -12.36 -9.55
C SER A 155 -1.64 -11.33 -8.86
N GLY A 156 -1.72 -10.13 -9.43
CA GLY A 156 -2.62 -9.08 -8.93
C GLY A 156 -2.03 -8.16 -7.86
N CYS A 157 -2.76 -7.08 -7.62
CA CYS A 157 -2.61 -6.24 -6.43
C CYS A 157 -3.82 -6.55 -5.56
N TRP A 158 -3.61 -7.01 -4.34
CA TRP A 158 -4.71 -7.37 -3.46
C TRP A 158 -4.30 -7.43 -1.99
N SER A 159 -5.30 -7.35 -1.13
CA SER A 159 -5.15 -7.49 0.31
C SER A 159 -6.36 -8.18 0.93
N TYR A 160 -6.15 -8.72 2.13
CA TYR A 160 -7.27 -9.04 3.02
C TYR A 160 -7.68 -7.77 3.78
N VAL A 161 -8.97 -7.62 4.05
CA VAL A 161 -9.43 -6.45 4.80
C VAL A 161 -9.32 -6.67 6.32
N GLY A 162 -8.50 -5.83 6.96
CA GLY A 162 -8.26 -5.82 8.40
C GLY A 162 -7.47 -7.03 8.89
N ARG A 163 -7.24 -7.08 10.20
CA ARG A 163 -6.51 -8.16 10.87
C ARG A 163 -7.32 -9.47 10.92
N SER A 164 -6.64 -10.59 10.79
CA SER A 164 -7.10 -11.95 11.10
C SER A 164 -6.23 -12.56 12.20
N THR A 165 -6.76 -13.53 12.92
CA THR A 165 -5.98 -14.39 13.83
C THR A 165 -5.19 -15.47 13.08
N ARG A 166 -5.28 -15.52 11.75
CA ARG A 166 -4.50 -16.42 10.89
C ARG A 166 -3.65 -15.62 9.92
N ASN A 167 -2.33 -15.84 9.91
CA ASN A 167 -1.42 -15.12 9.01
C ASN A 167 -1.67 -15.40 7.53
N THR A 168 -2.24 -16.56 7.19
CA THR A 168 -2.69 -16.87 5.82
C THR A 168 -3.76 -15.89 5.32
N GLU A 169 -4.36 -15.11 6.22
CA GLU A 169 -5.38 -14.09 5.96
C GLU A 169 -4.93 -12.68 6.37
N ASN A 170 -3.62 -12.49 6.55
CA ASN A 170 -2.98 -11.19 6.78
C ASN A 170 -1.90 -10.99 5.72
N GLN A 171 -2.33 -10.85 4.47
CA GLN A 171 -1.44 -10.78 3.33
C GLN A 171 -1.80 -9.58 2.46
N VAL A 172 -0.76 -8.93 1.95
CA VAL A 172 -0.79 -7.95 0.86
C VAL A 172 0.07 -8.52 -0.25
N ASN A 173 -0.49 -8.67 -1.45
CA ASN A 173 0.25 -9.03 -2.64
C ASN A 173 0.41 -7.82 -3.55
N LEU A 174 1.65 -7.55 -3.93
CA LEU A 174 2.02 -6.48 -4.84
C LEU A 174 2.78 -7.11 -6.00
N GLN A 175 2.07 -7.62 -7.01
CA GLN A 175 2.71 -8.18 -8.20
C GLN A 175 3.73 -7.19 -8.77
N SER A 176 4.97 -7.65 -8.86
CA SER A 176 6.09 -6.81 -9.28
C SER A 176 6.30 -6.89 -10.79
N PRO A 177 6.55 -5.77 -11.48
CA PRO A 177 6.63 -4.40 -10.96
C PRO A 177 5.29 -3.63 -10.99
N GLU A 178 4.20 -4.22 -11.49
CA GLU A 178 2.98 -3.47 -11.84
C GLU A 178 2.21 -2.86 -10.65
N CYS A 179 2.33 -3.45 -9.46
CA CYS A 179 1.63 -3.00 -8.25
C CYS A 179 2.52 -2.18 -7.31
N VAL A 180 3.75 -1.86 -7.69
CA VAL A 180 4.72 -1.20 -6.78
C VAL A 180 4.87 0.28 -7.12
N ASP A 181 3.77 1.00 -6.93
CA ASP A 181 3.69 2.47 -6.92
C ASP A 181 3.05 2.95 -5.61
N ILE A 182 3.20 4.23 -5.28
CA ILE A 182 2.79 4.76 -3.98
C ILE A 182 1.28 4.64 -3.75
N GLY A 183 0.46 4.90 -4.78
CA GLY A 183 -0.99 4.83 -4.69
C GLY A 183 -1.46 3.40 -4.42
N THR A 184 -0.99 2.45 -5.22
CA THR A 184 -1.32 1.02 -5.06
C THR A 184 -0.84 0.48 -3.72
N VAL A 185 0.40 0.76 -3.31
CA VAL A 185 0.91 0.31 -2.01
C VAL A 185 0.05 0.84 -0.86
N VAL A 186 -0.28 2.12 -0.86
CA VAL A 186 -1.08 2.72 0.22
C VAL A 186 -2.51 2.18 0.21
N HIS A 187 -3.09 1.94 -0.96
CA HIS A 187 -4.39 1.29 -1.13
C HIS A 187 -4.42 -0.09 -0.43
N GLU A 188 -3.49 -0.97 -0.77
CA GLU A 188 -3.46 -2.34 -0.23
C GLU A 188 -3.14 -2.37 1.28
N LEU A 189 -2.31 -1.44 1.75
CA LEU A 189 -2.05 -1.26 3.17
C LEU A 189 -3.29 -0.74 3.91
N MET A 190 -4.09 0.14 3.29
CA MET A 190 -5.33 0.65 3.87
C MET A 190 -6.42 -0.44 3.92
N HIS A 191 -6.49 -1.34 2.94
CA HIS A 191 -7.25 -2.59 3.08
C HIS A 191 -6.78 -3.41 4.28
N ALA A 192 -5.48 -3.65 4.43
CA ALA A 192 -4.92 -4.40 5.56
C ALA A 192 -5.24 -3.74 6.93
N LEU A 193 -5.50 -2.43 6.96
CA LEU A 193 -5.96 -1.70 8.14
C LEU A 193 -7.45 -1.83 8.43
N GLY A 194 -8.27 -2.30 7.48
CA GLY A 194 -9.68 -2.61 7.70
C GLY A 194 -10.66 -1.77 6.87
N PHE A 195 -10.19 -1.07 5.85
CA PHE A 195 -11.03 -0.22 4.99
C PHE A 195 -11.46 -0.97 3.72
N TYR A 196 -12.69 -0.71 3.30
CA TYR A 196 -13.24 -1.15 2.01
C TYR A 196 -13.21 0.02 1.03
N HIS A 197 -13.66 -0.22 -0.20
CA HIS A 197 -13.75 0.83 -1.18
C HIS A 197 -14.78 1.89 -0.82
N GLU A 198 -14.47 3.15 -1.14
CA GLU A 198 -15.36 4.30 -0.90
C GLU A 198 -16.67 4.15 -1.71
N PHE A 199 -16.61 3.56 -2.91
CA PHE A 199 -17.78 3.39 -3.80
C PHE A 199 -18.76 2.30 -3.36
N THR A 200 -18.43 1.52 -2.34
CA THR A 200 -19.32 0.51 -1.74
C THR A 200 -19.97 1.00 -0.46
N ARG A 201 -19.78 2.27 -0.06
CA ARG A 201 -20.48 2.84 1.10
C ARG A 201 -22.03 2.69 1.00
N PRO A 202 -22.74 2.52 2.13
CA PRO A 202 -24.20 2.45 2.16
C PRO A 202 -24.91 3.66 1.54
N ASP A 203 -24.31 4.86 1.70
CA ASP A 203 -24.79 6.15 1.21
C ASP A 203 -24.29 6.50 -0.22
N ARG A 204 -23.53 5.61 -0.87
CA ARG A 204 -22.88 5.93 -2.15
C ARG A 204 -23.85 6.36 -3.25
N ASP A 205 -25.10 5.87 -3.24
CA ASP A 205 -26.11 6.23 -4.26
C ASP A 205 -26.54 7.71 -4.19
N GLU A 206 -26.16 8.46 -3.16
CA GLU A 206 -26.33 9.92 -3.11
C GLU A 206 -25.23 10.67 -3.90
N PHE A 207 -24.13 9.98 -4.19
CA PHE A 207 -22.90 10.55 -4.75
C PHE A 207 -22.53 9.96 -6.10
N VAL A 208 -22.80 8.67 -6.34
CA VAL A 208 -22.54 8.00 -7.60
C VAL A 208 -23.69 7.11 -8.04
N SER A 209 -23.94 7.05 -9.34
CA SER A 209 -24.79 6.02 -9.96
C SER A 209 -23.95 5.03 -10.75
N ILE A 210 -24.32 3.74 -10.70
CA ILE A 210 -23.64 2.66 -11.43
C ILE A 210 -24.40 2.31 -12.72
N ASP A 211 -23.85 2.64 -13.88
CA ASP A 211 -24.36 2.20 -15.18
C ASP A 211 -23.87 0.79 -15.49
N ARG A 212 -24.70 -0.21 -15.17
CA ARG A 212 -24.40 -1.62 -15.45
C ARG A 212 -24.25 -1.91 -16.94
N THR A 213 -24.85 -1.12 -17.82
CA THR A 213 -24.75 -1.32 -19.27
C THR A 213 -23.41 -0.86 -19.84
N ALA A 214 -22.65 -0.05 -19.08
CA ALA A 214 -21.31 0.41 -19.42
C ALA A 214 -20.20 -0.59 -19.12
N LEU A 215 -20.48 -1.61 -18.30
CA LEU A 215 -19.55 -2.70 -18.00
C LEU A 215 -19.14 -3.45 -19.28
N ALA A 216 -17.92 -3.99 -19.30
CA ALA A 216 -17.50 -4.95 -20.32
C ALA A 216 -18.49 -6.13 -20.37
N ALA A 217 -18.69 -6.70 -21.56
CA ALA A 217 -19.79 -7.65 -21.79
C ALA A 217 -19.71 -8.86 -20.84
N GLU A 218 -18.51 -9.34 -20.55
CA GLU A 218 -18.25 -10.43 -19.60
C GLU A 218 -18.62 -10.11 -18.14
N TYR A 219 -18.77 -8.82 -17.81
CA TYR A 219 -19.07 -8.32 -16.46
C TYR A 219 -20.54 -7.89 -16.30
N GLN A 220 -21.36 -7.97 -17.35
CA GLN A 220 -22.78 -7.62 -17.31
C GLN A 220 -23.65 -8.74 -16.72
N THR A 221 -23.29 -9.24 -15.54
CA THR A 221 -24.04 -10.27 -14.80
C THR A 221 -24.46 -9.75 -13.42
N ASP A 222 -25.51 -10.36 -12.85
CA ASP A 222 -25.92 -10.04 -11.48
C ASP A 222 -24.87 -10.48 -10.46
N SER A 223 -24.25 -11.65 -10.64
CA SER A 223 -23.19 -12.13 -9.74
C SER A 223 -22.00 -11.18 -9.73
N PHE A 224 -21.50 -10.78 -10.91
CA PHE A 224 -20.41 -9.82 -10.99
C PHE A 224 -20.75 -8.51 -10.27
N PHE A 225 -21.96 -7.98 -10.50
CA PHE A 225 -22.39 -6.75 -9.84
C PHE A 225 -22.46 -6.92 -8.32
N GLN A 226 -22.99 -8.03 -7.82
CA GLN A 226 -23.09 -8.29 -6.39
C GLN A 226 -21.71 -8.40 -5.72
N ASP A 227 -20.75 -9.02 -6.40
CA ASP A 227 -19.41 -9.22 -5.86
C ASP A 227 -18.54 -7.96 -5.94
N ASN A 228 -18.84 -7.04 -6.85
CA ASN A 228 -17.93 -5.93 -7.19
C ASN A 228 -18.49 -4.52 -7.01
N TYR A 229 -19.82 -4.36 -6.99
CA TYR A 229 -20.47 -3.04 -6.97
C TYR A 229 -21.64 -2.93 -5.98
N ALA A 230 -21.98 -4.02 -5.29
CA ALA A 230 -22.97 -3.98 -4.22
C ALA A 230 -22.49 -3.06 -3.09
N LYS A 231 -23.45 -2.34 -2.51
CA LYS A 231 -23.20 -1.53 -1.31
C LYS A 231 -23.00 -2.46 -0.12
N MET A 232 -22.11 -2.05 0.76
CA MET A 232 -21.97 -2.55 2.11
C MET A 232 -23.25 -2.29 2.90
N ALA A 233 -23.59 -3.21 3.81
CA ALA A 233 -24.72 -2.97 4.70
C ALA A 233 -24.35 -1.92 5.77
N ALA A 234 -25.31 -1.07 6.15
CA ALA A 234 -25.06 0.07 7.04
C ALA A 234 -24.57 -0.33 8.45
N ASN A 235 -24.80 -1.57 8.87
CA ASN A 235 -24.34 -2.12 10.14
C ASN A 235 -22.92 -2.72 10.09
N GLU A 236 -22.31 -2.81 8.91
CA GLU A 236 -20.98 -3.42 8.74
C GLU A 236 -19.87 -2.36 8.58
N VAL A 237 -20.22 -1.14 8.18
CA VAL A 237 -19.27 -0.04 8.01
C VAL A 237 -19.65 1.17 8.86
N VAL A 238 -18.63 1.93 9.27
CA VAL A 238 -18.82 3.19 9.98
C VAL A 238 -18.26 4.31 9.11
N LEU A 239 -19.10 5.29 8.78
CA LEU A 239 -18.74 6.41 7.91
C LEU A 239 -18.01 7.55 8.65
N TYR A 240 -17.90 7.43 9.98
CA TYR A 240 -17.21 8.36 10.86
C TYR A 240 -17.64 9.83 10.72
N GLY A 241 -18.86 10.06 10.22
CA GLY A 241 -19.46 11.38 10.02
C GLY A 241 -18.82 12.22 8.90
N ARG A 242 -17.97 11.63 8.04
CA ARG A 242 -17.30 12.37 6.97
C ARG A 242 -18.08 12.33 5.63
N PRO A 243 -17.97 13.39 4.81
CA PRO A 243 -18.50 13.38 3.45
C PRO A 243 -17.89 12.26 2.59
N TYR A 244 -18.59 11.89 1.53
CA TYR A 244 -18.07 10.98 0.50
C TYR A 244 -16.86 11.59 -0.20
N ASP A 245 -15.79 10.81 -0.38
CA ASP A 245 -14.54 11.27 -0.98
C ASP A 245 -14.27 10.64 -2.36
N TYR A 246 -14.65 11.34 -3.42
CA TYR A 246 -14.33 10.94 -4.80
C TYR A 246 -12.82 10.81 -5.06
N GLY A 247 -11.97 11.48 -4.27
CA GLY A 247 -10.52 11.48 -4.39
C GLY A 247 -9.82 10.48 -3.46
N SER A 248 -10.56 9.68 -2.69
CA SER A 248 -9.99 8.69 -1.76
C SER A 248 -9.06 7.72 -2.49
N VAL A 249 -7.98 7.28 -1.84
CA VAL A 249 -7.14 6.20 -2.38
C VAL A 249 -7.96 4.92 -2.53
N MET A 250 -9.01 4.75 -1.73
CA MET A 250 -9.95 3.62 -1.75
C MET A 250 -11.09 3.80 -2.76
N HIS A 251 -11.08 4.84 -3.60
CA HIS A 251 -12.07 5.00 -4.66
C HIS A 251 -11.53 4.50 -6.00
N TYR A 252 -12.28 3.62 -6.66
CA TYR A 252 -12.00 3.20 -8.02
C TYR A 252 -12.27 4.30 -9.04
N SER A 253 -11.62 4.23 -10.20
CA SER A 253 -11.88 5.12 -11.33
C SER A 253 -13.31 5.00 -11.83
N LYS A 254 -13.79 6.03 -12.53
CA LYS A 254 -15.09 6.05 -13.22
C LYS A 254 -15.26 4.89 -14.21
N TYR A 255 -14.15 4.32 -14.67
CA TYR A 255 -14.07 3.37 -15.77
C TYR A 255 -13.67 1.96 -15.33
N ALA A 256 -13.62 1.69 -14.02
CA ALA A 256 -13.37 0.36 -13.52
C ALA A 256 -14.36 -0.63 -14.14
N ALA A 257 -13.86 -1.73 -14.70
CA ALA A 257 -14.63 -2.73 -15.46
C ALA A 257 -15.40 -2.22 -16.71
N ALA A 258 -15.16 -1.00 -17.20
CA ALA A 258 -15.88 -0.46 -18.35
C ALA A 258 -15.50 -1.14 -19.67
N ALA A 259 -16.47 -1.29 -20.58
CA ALA A 259 -16.23 -1.76 -21.95
C ALA A 259 -15.39 -0.77 -22.77
N SER A 260 -15.49 0.53 -22.44
CA SER A 260 -14.79 1.61 -23.13
C SER A 260 -14.57 2.79 -22.17
N ARG A 261 -13.45 3.51 -22.36
CA ARG A 261 -13.15 4.75 -21.63
C ARG A 261 -14.02 5.95 -22.04
N THR A 262 -14.85 5.81 -23.06
CA THR A 262 -15.80 6.85 -23.47
C THR A 262 -17.11 6.81 -22.69
N ARG A 263 -17.39 5.73 -21.96
CA ARG A 263 -18.62 5.57 -21.18
C ARG A 263 -18.30 5.06 -19.77
N PRO A 264 -18.37 5.91 -18.74
CA PRO A 264 -18.06 5.54 -17.37
C PRO A 264 -19.12 4.58 -16.80
N VAL A 265 -18.67 3.64 -15.98
CA VAL A 265 -19.52 2.76 -15.16
C VAL A 265 -20.02 3.52 -13.94
N MET A 266 -19.17 4.35 -13.32
CA MET A 266 -19.56 5.18 -12.17
C MET A 266 -19.67 6.65 -12.56
N ASN A 267 -20.87 7.22 -12.38
CA ASN A 267 -21.17 8.61 -12.71
C ASN A 267 -21.40 9.42 -11.43
N ASN A 268 -20.74 10.58 -11.28
CA ASN A 268 -20.97 11.44 -10.12
C ASN A 268 -22.32 12.16 -10.23
N LEU A 269 -23.09 12.11 -9.14
CA LEU A 269 -24.37 12.82 -8.97
C LEU A 269 -24.20 14.19 -8.33
N LYS A 270 -23.04 14.44 -7.69
CA LYS A 270 -22.62 15.75 -7.17
C LYS A 270 -21.49 16.33 -8.02
N PRO A 271 -21.24 17.64 -7.99
CA PRO A 271 -20.17 18.25 -8.77
C PRO A 271 -18.80 17.65 -8.46
N TRP A 272 -18.18 17.04 -9.47
CA TRP A 272 -16.80 16.54 -9.43
C TRP A 272 -16.22 16.63 -10.83
N THR A 273 -14.97 17.09 -10.92
CA THR A 273 -14.25 17.21 -12.19
C THR A 273 -13.12 16.19 -12.23
N GLY A 274 -12.97 15.51 -13.37
CA GLY A 274 -11.94 14.49 -13.56
C GLY A 274 -12.43 13.07 -13.21
N ASP A 275 -11.45 12.17 -13.13
CA ASP A 275 -11.65 10.78 -12.74
C ASP A 275 -11.78 10.67 -11.20
N PHE A 276 -12.20 9.50 -10.73
CA PHE A 276 -12.25 9.18 -9.30
C PHE A 276 -10.97 8.47 -8.84
N GLY A 277 -10.74 8.51 -7.53
CA GLY A 277 -9.55 8.02 -6.88
C GLY A 277 -8.31 8.86 -7.19
N ASN A 278 -7.27 8.67 -6.38
CA ASN A 278 -5.98 9.35 -6.58
C ASN A 278 -4.83 8.33 -6.69
N ASP A 279 -3.68 8.78 -7.18
CA ASP A 279 -2.47 7.95 -7.38
C ASP A 279 -1.33 8.34 -6.41
N ASN A 280 -1.61 9.22 -5.44
CA ASN A 280 -0.63 9.85 -4.54
C ASN A 280 -0.62 9.23 -3.12
N GLY A 281 -1.56 8.33 -2.82
CA GLY A 281 -1.76 7.73 -1.50
C GLY A 281 -2.90 8.39 -0.73
N LEU A 282 -2.77 8.52 0.60
CA LEU A 282 -3.88 8.95 1.46
C LEU A 282 -4.43 10.33 1.05
N SER A 283 -5.76 10.42 0.90
CA SER A 283 -6.45 11.69 0.93
C SER A 283 -6.53 12.25 2.37
N ALA A 284 -6.93 13.52 2.49
CA ALA A 284 -7.21 14.12 3.80
C ALA A 284 -8.35 13.36 4.52
N ALA A 285 -9.35 12.91 3.77
CA ALA A 285 -10.46 12.16 4.34
C ALA A 285 -9.99 10.76 4.75
N ASP A 286 -9.13 10.07 3.99
CA ASP A 286 -8.58 8.75 4.34
C ASP A 286 -7.80 8.81 5.66
N THR A 287 -7.07 9.90 5.86
CA THR A 287 -6.36 10.18 7.12
C THR A 287 -7.32 10.31 8.31
N ILE A 288 -8.43 11.04 8.15
CA ILE A 288 -9.47 11.19 9.18
C ILE A 288 -10.03 9.81 9.55
N ASP A 289 -10.28 8.98 8.56
CA ASP A 289 -10.82 7.64 8.72
C ASP A 289 -9.93 6.73 9.55
N ILE A 290 -8.64 6.66 9.20
CA ILE A 290 -7.67 5.87 9.95
C ILE A 290 -7.55 6.40 11.38
N ASN A 291 -7.51 7.73 11.55
CA ASN A 291 -7.39 8.34 12.88
C ASN A 291 -8.62 8.09 13.76
N TYR A 292 -9.83 8.15 13.19
CA TYR A 292 -11.03 7.80 13.95
C TYR A 292 -11.00 6.32 14.34
N MET A 293 -10.63 5.43 13.41
CA MET A 293 -10.62 4.00 13.66
C MET A 293 -9.58 3.57 14.70
N TYR A 294 -8.39 4.17 14.68
CA TYR A 294 -7.23 3.70 15.45
C TYR A 294 -6.79 4.63 16.58
N CYS A 295 -6.99 5.94 16.44
CA CYS A 295 -6.27 6.95 17.23
C CYS A 295 -7.16 7.68 18.23
N ASN A 296 -8.48 7.73 18.00
CA ASN A 296 -9.44 8.38 18.90
C ASN A 296 -9.81 7.54 20.14
N SER A 297 -9.06 6.48 20.44
CA SER A 297 -9.26 5.71 21.68
C SER A 297 -8.50 6.36 22.84
N THR A 298 -9.22 7.09 23.69
CA THR A 298 -8.81 7.31 25.08
C THR A 298 -8.66 5.95 25.79
N THR A 299 -7.44 5.63 26.25
CA THR A 299 -7.06 4.50 27.15
C THR A 299 -7.38 3.08 26.64
N THR A 300 -6.39 2.26 26.29
CA THR A 300 -5.52 1.57 27.25
C THR A 300 -4.14 1.39 26.63
N SER A 301 -3.25 2.35 26.86
CA SER A 301 -1.82 2.10 26.80
C SER A 301 -1.48 1.16 27.96
N THR A 302 -1.56 -0.15 27.74
CA THR A 302 -0.54 -1.00 28.34
C THR A 302 0.73 -0.67 27.57
N ALA A 303 1.43 0.34 28.06
CA ALA A 303 2.79 0.63 27.67
C ALA A 303 3.58 -0.67 27.83
N GLN A 304 3.77 -1.38 26.73
CA GLN A 304 4.83 -2.37 26.64
C GLN A 304 6.11 -1.54 26.82
N PRO A 305 6.91 -1.76 27.89
CA PRO A 305 8.12 -1.01 28.07
C PRO A 305 8.96 -1.14 26.81
N ALA A 306 9.40 -0.01 26.25
CA ALA A 306 10.48 -0.01 25.30
C ALA A 306 11.59 -0.86 25.92
N ALA A 307 12.02 -1.91 25.21
CA ALA A 307 13.11 -2.74 25.68
C ALA A 307 14.32 -1.84 25.91
N ALA A 308 14.64 -1.58 27.19
CA ALA A 308 15.87 -0.94 27.56
C ALA A 308 17.00 -1.81 26.99
N THR A 309 17.75 -1.24 26.05
CA THR A 309 18.96 -1.90 25.55
C THR A 309 19.98 -1.83 26.69
N THR A 310 19.97 -2.85 27.54
CA THR A 310 21.04 -3.05 28.51
C THR A 310 22.25 -3.55 27.75
N THR A 311 23.20 -2.67 27.47
CA THR A 311 24.52 -3.04 26.98
C THR A 311 25.28 -3.72 28.14
N THR A 312 25.20 -5.04 28.21
CA THR A 312 26.04 -5.82 29.12
C THR A 312 27.41 -6.01 28.45
N THR A 313 28.42 -5.26 28.90
CA THR A 313 29.83 -5.53 28.53
C THR A 313 30.30 -6.75 29.31
N THR A 314 30.29 -7.92 28.68
CA THR A 314 30.92 -9.13 29.23
C THR A 314 32.42 -9.07 29.00
N THR A 315 33.19 -8.66 30.01
CA THR A 315 34.65 -8.84 30.00
C THR A 315 35.01 -10.29 30.29
N ARG A 316 35.69 -10.94 29.33
CA ARG A 316 36.24 -12.29 29.44
C ARG A 316 37.32 -12.32 30.55
N PRO A 317 37.33 -13.30 31.47
CA PRO A 317 38.42 -13.44 32.44
C PRO A 317 39.73 -13.76 31.72
N VAL A 318 40.79 -13.03 32.07
CA VAL A 318 42.16 -13.31 31.65
C VAL A 318 42.77 -14.28 32.65
N THR A 319 43.19 -15.44 32.16
CA THR A 319 43.97 -16.43 32.92
C THR A 319 45.31 -15.82 33.33
N THR A 320 45.58 -15.80 34.63
CA THR A 320 46.86 -15.34 35.20
C THR A 320 47.78 -16.54 35.41
N THR A 321 48.90 -16.58 34.70
CA THR A 321 50.01 -17.50 34.98
C THR A 321 50.95 -16.81 35.97
N THR A 322 51.16 -17.43 37.14
CA THR A 322 52.10 -16.96 38.16
C THR A 322 53.53 -17.31 37.77
N THR A 323 54.43 -16.32 37.76
CA THR A 323 55.88 -16.56 37.78
C THR A 323 56.49 -15.71 38.88
N THR A 324 57.11 -16.38 39.84
CA THR A 324 57.79 -15.79 41.00
C THR A 324 59.23 -15.43 40.60
N THR A 325 59.68 -14.21 40.87
CA THR A 325 61.12 -13.91 40.94
C THR A 325 61.40 -12.80 41.95
N THR A 326 62.46 -13.02 42.72
CA THR A 326 62.83 -12.35 43.97
C THR A 326 63.83 -11.20 43.75
N THR A 327 63.74 -10.18 44.62
CA THR A 327 64.79 -9.23 45.11
C THR A 327 65.50 -8.26 44.14
N ARG A 328 65.35 -6.95 44.38
CA ARG A 328 66.27 -6.01 45.08
C ARG A 328 65.84 -4.53 44.80
N PRO A 329 66.03 -3.55 45.71
CA PRO A 329 65.57 -2.18 45.46
C PRO A 329 66.56 -1.39 44.62
N VAL A 330 66.08 -0.68 43.60
CA VAL A 330 66.82 0.34 42.85
C VAL A 330 65.94 1.57 42.70
N THR A 331 66.38 2.66 43.33
CA THR A 331 65.86 4.02 43.18
C THR A 331 65.90 4.44 41.72
N THR A 332 64.79 4.97 41.17
CA THR A 332 64.84 5.62 39.85
C THR A 332 64.05 6.93 39.85
N THR A 333 64.78 7.95 39.43
CA THR A 333 64.46 9.36 39.24
C THR A 333 63.36 9.60 38.20
N THR A 334 62.54 10.61 38.46
CA THR A 334 61.50 11.14 37.56
C THR A 334 62.13 11.83 36.36
N THR A 335 61.67 11.50 35.15
CA THR A 335 61.89 12.35 33.96
C THR A 335 60.56 12.56 33.25
N THR A 336 60.12 13.82 33.25
CA THR A 336 58.95 14.31 32.51
C THR A 336 59.41 14.68 31.09
N THR A 337 58.75 14.12 30.07
CA THR A 337 58.91 14.57 28.68
C THR A 337 57.53 14.93 28.13
N THR A 338 57.27 16.23 28.02
CA THR A 338 56.11 16.80 27.32
C THR A 338 56.38 16.83 25.82
N ARG A 339 55.42 16.36 25.00
CA ARG A 339 55.39 16.61 23.55
C ARG A 339 54.12 17.38 23.18
N PRO A 340 54.17 18.39 22.27
CA PRO A 340 53.03 19.25 21.97
C PRO A 340 51.99 18.53 21.11
N VAL A 341 50.71 18.81 21.37
CA VAL A 341 49.59 18.47 20.49
C VAL A 341 49.34 19.64 19.54
N THR A 342 49.43 19.39 18.24
CA THR A 342 49.01 20.32 17.19
C THR A 342 47.48 20.26 17.07
N THR A 343 46.82 21.38 17.36
CA THR A 343 45.38 21.56 17.11
C THR A 343 45.19 22.16 15.71
N THR A 344 44.51 21.45 14.82
CA THR A 344 44.07 22.00 13.53
C THR A 344 42.70 22.65 13.73
N THR A 345 42.64 23.98 13.59
CA THR A 345 41.40 24.75 13.58
C THR A 345 40.95 24.93 12.13
N THR A 346 39.78 24.41 11.77
CA THR A 346 39.13 24.68 10.48
C THR A 346 38.15 25.83 10.65
N THR A 347 38.48 27.00 10.10
CA THR A 347 37.61 28.16 10.02
C THR A 347 36.78 28.08 8.74
N THR A 348 35.46 27.98 8.84
CA THR A 348 34.54 28.15 7.71
C THR A 348 33.98 29.57 7.70
N THR A 349 34.32 30.31 6.64
CA THR A 349 33.81 31.65 6.33
C THR A 349 32.35 31.57 5.83
N PRO A 350 31.41 32.40 6.31
CA PRO A 350 30.07 32.43 5.77
C PRO A 350 30.01 33.15 4.42
N LEU A 351 29.32 32.53 3.46
CA LEU A 351 29.10 33.04 2.10
C LEU A 351 28.09 34.20 2.12
N ALA A 352 28.45 35.30 1.45
CA ALA A 352 27.63 36.51 1.34
C ALA A 352 26.29 36.25 0.63
N THR A 353 25.19 36.65 1.27
CA THR A 353 23.85 36.70 0.68
C THR A 353 23.74 37.94 -0.21
N THR A 354 23.54 37.75 -1.51
CA THR A 354 23.22 38.86 -2.43
C THR A 354 21.70 39.08 -2.41
N THR A 355 21.26 40.22 -1.90
CA THR A 355 19.86 40.64 -1.92
C THR A 355 19.54 41.32 -3.25
N THR A 356 18.80 40.64 -4.12
CA THR A 356 18.21 41.26 -5.31
C THR A 356 16.90 41.94 -4.93
N ARG A 357 16.90 43.28 -4.97
CA ARG A 357 15.74 44.15 -4.74
C ARG A 357 14.78 44.06 -5.92
N ALA A 358 13.58 43.50 -5.70
CA ALA A 358 12.48 43.58 -6.66
C ALA A 358 11.93 45.02 -6.69
N ALA A 359 11.86 45.60 -7.89
CA ALA A 359 11.20 46.87 -8.13
C ALA A 359 9.69 46.67 -8.14
N THR A 360 8.98 47.37 -7.26
CA THR A 360 7.51 47.47 -7.28
C THR A 360 7.11 48.52 -8.31
N THR A 361 6.54 48.10 -9.43
CA THR A 361 5.91 48.99 -10.40
C THR A 361 4.48 49.28 -9.93
N THR A 362 4.24 50.51 -9.49
CA THR A 362 2.89 51.00 -9.17
C THR A 362 2.18 51.40 -10.47
N THR A 363 1.20 50.60 -10.90
CA THR A 363 0.29 50.98 -11.99
C THR A 363 -0.92 51.69 -11.38
N THR A 364 -0.95 53.02 -11.49
CA THR A 364 -2.15 53.84 -11.22
C THR A 364 -3.21 53.55 -12.28
N ARG A 365 -4.34 52.98 -11.85
CA ARG A 365 -5.56 52.83 -12.66
C ARG A 365 -6.38 54.11 -12.53
N ALA A 366 -6.64 54.78 -13.66
CA ALA A 366 -7.54 55.92 -13.72
C ALA A 366 -8.98 55.48 -13.40
N THR A 367 -9.64 56.19 -12.49
CA THR A 367 -11.06 56.02 -12.17
C THR A 367 -11.88 56.85 -13.16
N THR A 368 -12.61 56.19 -14.04
CA THR A 368 -13.61 56.86 -14.89
C THR A 368 -14.91 56.97 -14.11
N THR A 369 -15.29 58.20 -13.76
CA THR A 369 -16.60 58.52 -13.17
C THR A 369 -17.61 58.66 -14.29
N THR A 370 -18.61 57.79 -14.34
CA THR A 370 -19.79 57.96 -15.20
C THR A 370 -20.91 58.56 -14.36
N THR A 371 -21.24 59.83 -14.62
CA THR A 371 -22.44 60.50 -14.12
C THR A 371 -23.66 60.04 -14.91
N TYR A 372 -24.67 59.53 -14.22
CA TYR A 372 -26.03 59.41 -14.76
C TYR A 372 -26.81 60.69 -14.40
N SER A 373 -27.33 61.37 -15.41
CA SER A 373 -28.33 62.42 -15.24
C SER A 373 -29.71 61.80 -15.46
N SER A 374 -30.61 62.06 -14.54
CA SER A 374 -32.03 61.74 -14.60
C SER A 374 -32.77 62.81 -15.40
N GLU A 375 -33.44 62.42 -16.47
CA GLU A 375 -34.74 62.96 -16.93
C GLU A 375 -35.58 61.81 -17.51
#